data_AF-A0A2G6QNW9-F1
#
_entry.id   AF-A0A2G6QNW9-F1
#
_cell.length_a   1.000
_cell.length_b   1.000
_cell.length_c   1.000
_cell.angle_alpha   90.00
_cell.angle_beta   90.00
_cell.angle_gamma   90.00
#
_symmetry.space_group_name_H-M   'P 1'
#
loop_
_entity.id
_entity.type
_entity.pdbx_description
1 polymer ?
#
loop_
_entity_poly.entity_id
_entity_poly.type
_entity_poly.pdbx_seq_one_letter_code
_entity_poly.pdbx_strand_id
1 'polypeptide(L)'
;MKNIKRLFLIIPALLIFCFFSNPVFAKESEGIGIGSDAAYPHIEKALKELPIKANTIYYASDSDIEKLIGLSADIEINLLELLDCTYRYLNANNMRIQINGSSFQRLLPKFDFGKERVMALLPIHKITKITTGAKLKDTDHALDIYMNSEYIEYIEIGTAMYEPHFGFNKMEPNLFSQAFGMRVKKWASKKDIEKIHLYDRGKAAIFVKKFFKSKHWYIWLIKRK
;
A
#
# COMPACT_ATOMS: atom_id res chain seq x y z
N MET A 1 -37.38 -74.52 -8.86
CA MET A 1 -37.50 -74.83 -7.41
C MET A 1 -36.45 -74.01 -6.68
N LYS A 2 -36.84 -72.89 -6.06
CA LYS A 2 -37.17 -72.73 -4.63
C LYS A 2 -36.00 -73.02 -3.66
N ASN A 3 -35.68 -71.97 -2.89
CA ASN A 3 -35.25 -71.95 -1.48
C ASN A 3 -33.75 -71.89 -1.12
N ILE A 4 -33.27 -70.65 -0.94
CA ILE A 4 -32.88 -70.02 0.34
C ILE A 4 -32.57 -70.99 1.50
N LYS A 5 -31.34 -70.94 2.05
CA LYS A 5 -31.08 -70.81 3.51
C LYS A 5 -29.79 -70.01 3.77
N ARG A 6 -29.93 -69.03 4.68
CA ARG A 6 -28.92 -68.11 5.22
C ARG A 6 -28.00 -68.82 6.23
N LEU A 7 -26.76 -68.35 6.36
CA LEU A 7 -25.97 -68.36 7.61
C LEU A 7 -24.89 -67.26 7.51
N PHE A 8 -25.16 -66.06 8.02
CA PHE A 8 -24.58 -65.52 9.26
C PHE A 8 -23.08 -65.74 9.42
N LEU A 9 -22.27 -64.72 9.12
CA LEU A 9 -21.10 -64.38 9.95
C LEU A 9 -20.79 -62.87 9.87
N ILE A 10 -21.19 -62.23 10.96
CA ILE A 10 -20.71 -61.02 11.64
C ILE A 10 -19.35 -60.49 11.13
N ILE A 11 -19.34 -59.25 10.62
CA ILE A 11 -18.16 -58.36 10.60
C ILE A 11 -18.60 -57.02 11.22
N PRO A 12 -17.87 -56.48 12.21
CA PRO A 12 -18.38 -55.45 13.10
C PRO A 12 -18.37 -54.06 12.46
N ALA A 13 -19.28 -53.25 12.97
CA ALA A 13 -19.53 -51.86 12.63
C ALA A 13 -18.25 -51.00 12.69
N LEU A 14 -17.91 -50.37 11.57
CA LEU A 14 -17.17 -49.11 11.56
C LEU A 14 -18.16 -47.99 11.24
N LEU A 15 -18.75 -47.45 12.31
CA LEU A 15 -19.53 -46.21 12.30
C LEU A 15 -18.57 -45.06 11.99
N ILE A 16 -18.29 -44.83 10.71
CA ILE A 16 -17.74 -43.55 10.26
C ILE A 16 -18.91 -42.57 10.30
N PHE A 17 -18.91 -41.76 11.36
CA PHE A 17 -19.70 -40.54 11.47
C PHE A 17 -19.36 -39.63 10.28
N CYS A 18 -20.10 -39.77 9.18
CA CYS A 18 -20.18 -38.74 8.15
C CYS A 18 -21.04 -37.60 8.72
N PHE A 19 -20.46 -36.81 9.62
CA PHE A 19 -20.90 -35.44 9.81
C PHE A 19 -20.67 -34.72 8.48
N PHE A 20 -21.71 -34.65 7.66
CA PHE A 20 -21.85 -33.61 6.66
C PHE A 20 -21.98 -32.28 7.42
N SER A 21 -20.85 -31.76 7.91
CA SER A 21 -20.73 -30.34 8.18
C SER A 21 -20.83 -29.65 6.83
N ASN A 22 -22.04 -29.22 6.49
CA ASN A 22 -22.25 -28.20 5.47
C ASN A 22 -21.19 -27.12 5.71
N PRO A 23 -20.36 -26.75 4.71
CA PRO A 23 -19.61 -25.51 4.82
C PRO A 23 -20.68 -24.43 4.95
N VAL A 24 -20.87 -23.96 6.17
CA VAL A 24 -21.50 -22.68 6.45
C VAL A 24 -20.81 -21.72 5.50
N PHE A 25 -21.57 -21.21 4.52
CA PHE A 25 -21.16 -20.05 3.76
C PHE A 25 -20.77 -19.02 4.81
N ALA A 26 -19.45 -18.88 5.01
CA ALA A 26 -18.88 -17.76 5.71
C ALA A 26 -19.28 -16.58 4.82
N LYS A 27 -20.38 -15.95 5.20
CA LYS A 27 -20.73 -14.59 4.81
C LYS A 27 -19.42 -13.83 4.94
N GLU A 28 -18.83 -13.41 3.81
CA GLU A 28 -17.72 -12.46 3.82
C GLU A 28 -18.14 -11.38 4.81
N SER A 29 -17.48 -11.35 5.97
CA SER A 29 -17.52 -10.15 6.75
C SER A 29 -16.91 -9.12 5.80
N GLU A 30 -17.74 -8.20 5.31
CA GLU A 30 -17.29 -6.85 5.01
C GLU A 30 -16.57 -6.38 6.27
N GLY A 31 -15.30 -6.75 6.39
CA GLY A 31 -14.44 -6.29 7.44
C GLY A 31 -14.48 -4.79 7.27
N ILE A 32 -14.95 -4.08 8.28
CA ILE A 32 -14.82 -2.62 8.32
C ILE A 32 -13.31 -2.39 8.28
N GLY A 33 -12.79 -2.23 7.06
CA GLY A 33 -11.37 -2.03 6.83
C GLY A 33 -10.94 -0.80 7.60
N ILE A 34 -9.65 -0.75 7.96
CA ILE A 34 -9.08 0.41 8.63
C ILE A 34 -8.02 1.00 7.70
N GLY A 35 -7.89 2.32 7.70
CA GLY A 35 -6.95 3.02 6.81
C GLY A 35 -7.18 2.69 5.33
N SER A 36 -6.13 2.23 4.64
CA SER A 36 -6.18 1.89 3.21
C SER A 36 -7.21 0.81 2.87
N ASP A 37 -7.47 -0.15 3.77
CA ASP A 37 -8.42 -1.24 3.46
C ASP A 37 -9.86 -0.73 3.34
N ALA A 38 -10.27 0.20 4.21
CA ALA A 38 -11.56 0.87 4.08
C ALA A 38 -11.61 1.82 2.89
N ALA A 39 -10.49 2.48 2.57
CA ALA A 39 -10.43 3.43 1.48
C ALA A 39 -10.35 2.78 0.09
N TYR A 40 -9.85 1.54 0.01
CA TYR A 40 -9.57 0.86 -1.24
C TYR A 40 -10.76 0.85 -2.22
N PRO A 41 -12.00 0.49 -1.83
CA PRO A 41 -13.14 0.49 -2.76
C PRO A 41 -13.43 1.87 -3.38
N HIS A 42 -13.20 2.95 -2.63
CA HIS A 42 -13.41 4.32 -3.11
C HIS A 42 -12.34 4.73 -4.12
N ILE A 43 -11.07 4.47 -3.79
CA ILE A 43 -9.93 4.78 -4.68
C ILE A 43 -9.99 3.90 -5.93
N GLU A 44 -10.32 2.63 -5.80
CA GLU A 44 -10.48 1.70 -6.93
C GLU A 44 -11.53 2.21 -7.92
N LYS A 45 -12.69 2.66 -7.42
CA LYS A 45 -13.74 3.24 -8.26
C LYS A 45 -13.23 4.46 -9.04
N ALA A 46 -12.51 5.37 -8.38
CA ALA A 46 -11.94 6.54 -9.04
C ALA A 46 -10.89 6.17 -10.10
N LEU A 47 -10.07 5.15 -9.85
CA LEU A 47 -9.07 4.67 -10.82
C LEU A 47 -9.70 3.98 -12.03
N LYS A 48 -10.82 3.26 -11.84
CA LYS A 48 -11.59 2.64 -12.94
C LYS A 48 -12.17 3.66 -13.93
N GLU A 49 -12.40 4.89 -13.49
CA GLU A 49 -12.90 5.98 -14.33
C GLU A 49 -11.80 6.62 -15.20
N LEU A 50 -10.52 6.35 -14.90
CA LEU A 50 -9.41 6.82 -15.69
C LEU A 50 -9.23 5.94 -16.95
N PRO A 51 -8.85 6.53 -18.10
CA PRO A 51 -8.66 5.77 -19.35
C PRO A 51 -7.31 5.02 -19.38
N ILE A 52 -7.03 4.23 -18.33
CA ILE A 52 -5.80 3.46 -18.18
C ILE A 52 -5.91 2.15 -18.96
N LYS A 53 -4.98 1.90 -19.89
CA LYS A 53 -4.92 0.65 -20.64
C LYS A 53 -3.99 -0.35 -19.94
N ALA A 54 -4.36 -1.62 -19.93
CA ALA A 54 -3.48 -2.69 -19.46
C ALA A 54 -2.16 -2.71 -20.25
N ASN A 55 -1.07 -3.11 -19.60
CA ASN A 55 0.29 -3.13 -20.12
C ASN A 55 0.85 -1.74 -20.51
N THR A 56 0.27 -0.64 -20.00
CA THR A 56 0.74 0.72 -20.32
C THR A 56 1.04 1.53 -19.08
N ILE A 57 1.92 2.52 -19.25
CA ILE A 57 2.12 3.59 -18.28
C ILE A 57 1.11 4.70 -18.61
N TYR A 58 0.17 4.94 -17.70
CA TYR A 58 -0.71 6.10 -17.74
C TYR A 58 -0.02 7.31 -17.13
N TYR A 59 0.06 8.40 -17.89
CA TYR A 59 0.58 9.68 -17.41
C TYR A 59 -0.57 10.49 -16.85
N ALA A 60 -0.65 10.58 -15.52
CA ALA A 60 -1.74 11.26 -14.84
C ALA A 60 -1.74 12.76 -15.15
N SER A 61 -2.89 13.29 -15.52
CA SER A 61 -3.08 14.73 -15.66
C SER A 61 -3.22 15.40 -14.30
N ASP A 62 -3.06 16.73 -14.24
CA ASP A 62 -3.29 17.49 -13.01
C ASP A 62 -4.71 17.31 -12.48
N SER A 63 -5.70 17.18 -13.37
CA SER A 63 -7.08 16.93 -12.96
C SER A 63 -7.25 15.56 -12.31
N ASP A 64 -6.56 14.53 -12.83
CA ASP A 64 -6.62 13.18 -12.24
C ASP A 64 -6.02 13.19 -10.83
N ILE A 65 -4.89 13.88 -10.65
CA ILE A 65 -4.25 14.00 -9.33
C ILE A 65 -5.10 14.82 -8.38
N GLU A 66 -5.67 15.94 -8.82
CA GLU A 66 -6.58 16.74 -7.99
C GLU A 66 -7.80 15.93 -7.54
N LYS A 67 -8.38 15.11 -8.42
CA LYS A 67 -9.49 14.22 -8.07
C LYS A 67 -9.10 13.17 -7.02
N LEU A 68 -7.96 12.48 -7.22
CA LEU A 68 -7.48 11.46 -6.28
C LEU A 68 -7.11 12.06 -4.92
N ILE A 69 -6.47 13.22 -4.89
CA ILE A 69 -6.13 13.95 -3.66
C ILE A 69 -7.38 14.49 -2.97
N GLY A 70 -8.34 15.03 -3.73
CA GLY A 70 -9.63 15.48 -3.22
C GLY A 70 -10.40 14.34 -2.56
N LEU A 71 -10.51 13.21 -3.26
CA LEU A 71 -11.14 12.00 -2.72
C LEU A 71 -10.43 11.50 -1.47
N SER A 72 -9.09 11.50 -1.46
CA SER A 72 -8.28 11.10 -0.29
C SER A 72 -8.53 11.98 0.93
N ALA A 73 -8.75 13.29 0.72
CA ALA A 73 -9.14 14.21 1.77
C ALA A 73 -10.56 13.89 2.30
N ASP A 74 -11.50 13.60 1.40
CA ASP A 74 -12.90 13.34 1.75
C ASP A 74 -13.09 12.02 2.52
N ILE A 75 -12.28 10.99 2.20
CA ILE A 75 -12.28 9.69 2.90
C ILE A 75 -11.22 9.61 4.01
N GLU A 76 -10.57 10.73 4.31
CA GLU A 76 -9.62 10.90 5.42
C GLU A 76 -8.45 9.90 5.42
N ILE A 77 -7.71 9.81 4.31
CA ILE A 77 -6.47 9.04 4.22
C ILE A 77 -5.26 9.92 3.90
N ASN A 78 -4.07 9.41 4.19
CA ASN A 78 -2.79 10.05 3.88
C ASN A 78 -2.23 9.61 2.51
N LEU A 79 -1.15 10.27 2.07
CA LEU A 79 -0.55 10.01 0.75
C LEU A 79 0.02 8.59 0.61
N LEU A 80 0.54 7.97 1.67
CA LEU A 80 1.01 6.58 1.61
C LEU A 80 -0.17 5.60 1.49
N GLU A 81 -1.27 5.85 2.20
CA GLU A 81 -2.50 5.05 2.05
C GLU A 81 -3.08 5.18 0.62
N LEU A 82 -3.06 6.38 0.03
CA LEU A 82 -3.44 6.57 -1.38
C LEU A 82 -2.53 5.78 -2.33
N LEU A 83 -1.21 5.82 -2.13
CA LEU A 83 -0.25 5.10 -2.97
C LEU A 83 -0.41 3.58 -2.83
N ASP A 84 -0.72 3.08 -1.63
CA ASP A 84 -1.04 1.68 -1.37
C ASP A 84 -2.31 1.27 -2.14
N CYS A 85 -3.42 1.99 -1.99
CA CYS A 85 -4.66 1.73 -2.73
C CYS A 85 -4.44 1.76 -4.25
N THR A 86 -3.68 2.75 -4.72
CA THR A 86 -3.36 2.93 -6.14
C THR A 86 -2.54 1.75 -6.67
N TYR A 87 -1.51 1.35 -5.94
CA TYR A 87 -0.69 0.19 -6.29
C TYR A 87 -1.52 -1.09 -6.38
N ARG A 88 -2.36 -1.37 -5.38
CA ARG A 88 -3.19 -2.60 -5.32
C ARG A 88 -4.02 -2.78 -6.59
N TYR A 89 -4.74 -1.75 -7.01
CA TYR A 89 -5.57 -1.80 -8.21
C TYR A 89 -4.71 -1.93 -9.48
N LEU A 90 -3.71 -1.06 -9.64
CA LEU A 90 -2.92 -1.01 -10.87
C LEU A 90 -2.08 -2.28 -11.07
N ASN A 91 -1.44 -2.77 -10.01
CA ASN A 91 -0.64 -4.00 -10.07
C ASN A 91 -1.49 -5.22 -10.45
N ALA A 92 -2.69 -5.36 -9.85
CA ALA A 92 -3.59 -6.46 -10.16
C ALA A 92 -4.11 -6.46 -11.61
N ASN A 93 -4.16 -5.28 -12.24
CA ASN A 93 -4.66 -5.11 -13.62
C ASN A 93 -3.53 -4.93 -14.66
N ASN A 94 -2.29 -5.19 -14.27
CA ASN A 94 -1.10 -4.99 -15.09
C ASN A 94 -0.98 -3.58 -15.69
N MET A 95 -1.27 -2.56 -14.88
CA MET A 95 -1.24 -1.16 -15.23
C MET A 95 -0.18 -0.43 -14.39
N ARG A 96 0.35 0.68 -14.89
CA ARG A 96 1.27 1.55 -14.13
C ARG A 96 0.86 3.00 -14.29
N ILE A 97 0.98 3.80 -13.24
CA ILE A 97 0.74 5.24 -13.31
C ILE A 97 2.05 5.99 -13.09
N GLN A 98 2.21 7.10 -13.80
CA GLN A 98 3.24 8.10 -13.57
C GLN A 98 2.58 9.42 -13.18
N ILE A 99 3.05 10.00 -12.08
CA ILE A 99 2.59 11.27 -11.54
C ILE A 99 3.74 12.26 -11.61
N ASN A 100 3.50 13.44 -12.17
CA ASN A 100 4.47 14.52 -12.17
C ASN A 100 4.50 15.19 -10.78
N GLY A 101 5.70 15.40 -10.23
CA GLY A 101 5.85 16.03 -8.92
C GLY A 101 5.30 17.46 -8.87
N SER A 102 5.33 18.18 -9.98
CA SER A 102 4.74 19.52 -10.07
C SER A 102 3.21 19.53 -9.90
N SER A 103 2.53 18.42 -10.19
CA SER A 103 1.09 18.26 -9.94
C SER A 103 0.79 18.34 -8.45
N PHE A 104 1.58 17.67 -7.59
CA PHE A 104 1.41 17.79 -6.13
C PHE A 104 1.72 19.20 -5.62
N GLN A 105 2.77 19.82 -6.16
CA GLN A 105 3.17 21.18 -5.77
C GLN A 105 2.08 22.22 -6.08
N ARG A 106 1.40 22.08 -7.24
CA ARG A 106 0.25 22.93 -7.61
C ARG A 106 -0.95 22.78 -6.68
N LEU A 107 -1.06 21.66 -5.97
CA LEU A 107 -2.15 21.38 -5.04
C LEU A 107 -1.85 21.84 -3.60
N LEU A 108 -0.60 22.20 -3.27
CA LEU A 108 -0.22 22.70 -1.93
C LEU A 108 -1.05 23.91 -1.44
N PRO A 109 -1.53 24.84 -2.29
CA PRO A 109 -2.41 25.92 -1.84
C PRO A 109 -3.82 25.44 -1.46
N LYS A 110 -4.31 24.35 -2.06
CA LYS A 110 -5.68 23.83 -1.89
C LYS A 110 -5.78 22.74 -0.82
N PHE A 111 -4.70 22.01 -0.60
CA PHE A 111 -4.66 20.85 0.29
C PHE A 111 -3.49 20.94 1.27
N ASP A 112 -3.73 20.46 2.47
CA ASP A 112 -2.69 20.08 3.42
C ASP A 112 -2.39 18.59 3.21
N PHE A 113 -1.20 18.27 2.72
CA PHE A 113 -0.75 16.89 2.51
C PHE A 113 -0.27 16.22 3.80
N GLY A 114 -0.45 16.90 4.93
CA GLY A 114 0.08 16.53 6.23
C GLY A 114 1.30 17.35 6.59
N LYS A 115 1.54 17.45 7.90
CA LYS A 115 2.65 18.24 8.46
C LYS A 115 4.01 17.55 8.24
N GLU A 116 5.01 17.99 9.01
CA GLU A 116 6.40 17.54 9.00
C GLU A 116 6.59 16.02 8.81
N ARG A 117 5.76 15.15 9.42
CA ARG A 117 5.96 13.70 9.34
C ARG A 117 5.68 13.09 7.96
N VAL A 118 4.62 13.53 7.26
CA VAL A 118 4.36 13.07 5.88
C VAL A 118 5.44 13.64 4.97
N MET A 119 5.70 14.94 5.12
CA MET A 119 6.68 15.67 4.32
C MET A 119 8.10 15.14 4.52
N ALA A 120 8.42 14.57 5.69
CA ALA A 120 9.68 13.90 5.95
C ALA A 120 9.82 12.56 5.21
N LEU A 121 8.72 11.83 5.01
CA LEU A 121 8.73 10.55 4.27
C LEU A 121 8.61 10.75 2.75
N LEU A 122 7.84 11.75 2.36
CA LEU A 122 7.52 12.11 0.99
C LEU A 122 7.70 13.62 0.84
N PRO A 123 8.91 14.11 0.54
CA PRO A 123 9.19 15.54 0.43
C PRO A 123 8.61 16.11 -0.86
N ILE A 124 7.30 16.40 -0.87
CA ILE A 124 6.51 16.81 -2.04
C ILE A 124 7.18 17.95 -2.84
N HIS A 125 7.80 18.90 -2.15
CA HIS A 125 8.49 20.04 -2.74
C HIS A 125 9.76 19.67 -3.54
N LYS A 126 10.34 18.49 -3.33
CA LYS A 126 11.51 17.97 -4.06
C LYS A 126 11.15 16.90 -5.10
N ILE A 127 9.99 16.27 -4.96
CA ILE A 127 9.54 15.22 -5.88
C ILE A 127 9.42 15.80 -7.29
N THR A 128 10.05 15.13 -8.25
CA THR A 128 9.94 15.42 -9.69
C THR A 128 9.01 14.42 -10.37
N LYS A 129 8.97 13.17 -9.89
CA LYS A 129 8.17 12.09 -10.47
C LYS A 129 7.89 11.00 -9.43
N ILE A 130 6.68 10.45 -9.45
CA ILE A 130 6.33 9.20 -8.76
C ILE A 130 5.82 8.20 -9.79
N THR A 131 6.20 6.94 -9.70
CA THR A 131 5.58 5.86 -10.49
C THR A 131 5.22 4.68 -9.59
N THR A 132 4.03 4.11 -9.78
CA THR A 132 3.55 2.94 -9.01
C THR A 132 2.61 2.07 -9.84
N GLY A 133 2.52 0.80 -9.47
CA GLY A 133 1.68 -0.20 -10.12
C GLY A 133 2.51 -1.39 -10.60
N ALA A 134 2.05 -2.04 -11.66
CA ALA A 134 2.71 -3.21 -12.22
C ALA A 134 4.13 -2.92 -12.70
N LYS A 135 4.97 -3.96 -12.66
CA LYS A 135 6.31 -3.96 -13.22
C LYS A 135 6.22 -4.21 -14.73
N LEU A 136 6.25 -3.13 -15.53
CA LEU A 136 6.14 -3.21 -17.00
C LEU A 136 7.51 -3.31 -17.67
N LYS A 137 8.56 -2.91 -16.96
CA LYS A 137 9.98 -3.02 -17.36
C LYS A 137 10.80 -3.68 -16.25
N ASP A 138 11.93 -4.28 -16.60
CA ASP A 138 12.84 -4.91 -15.62
C ASP A 138 13.37 -3.94 -14.55
N THR A 139 13.44 -2.67 -14.90
CA THR A 139 13.88 -1.57 -14.02
C THR A 139 12.77 -1.00 -13.14
N ASP A 140 11.51 -1.36 -13.37
CA ASP A 140 10.41 -0.83 -12.57
C ASP A 140 10.39 -1.49 -11.18
N HIS A 141 10.21 -0.68 -10.16
CA HIS A 141 9.91 -1.12 -8.80
C HIS A 141 8.42 -0.98 -8.50
N ALA A 142 7.95 -1.56 -7.40
CA ALA A 142 6.56 -1.43 -6.97
C ALA A 142 6.18 0.06 -6.78
N LEU A 143 7.08 0.83 -6.17
CA LEU A 143 7.00 2.28 -6.06
C LEU A 143 8.37 2.90 -6.30
N ASP A 144 8.46 3.81 -7.26
CA ASP A 144 9.62 4.66 -7.49
C ASP A 144 9.26 6.13 -7.23
N ILE A 145 10.14 6.82 -6.53
CA ILE A 145 10.04 8.26 -6.28
C ILE A 145 11.36 8.88 -6.70
N TYR A 146 11.25 9.93 -7.50
CA TYR A 146 12.37 10.71 -8.02
C TYR A 146 12.29 12.12 -7.47
N MET A 147 13.44 12.66 -7.10
CA MET A 147 13.63 14.01 -6.59
C MET A 147 14.70 14.75 -7.39
N ASN A 148 14.72 16.07 -7.27
CA ASN A 148 15.73 16.92 -7.89
C ASN A 148 17.07 16.93 -7.15
N SER A 149 17.12 16.49 -5.88
CA SER A 149 18.33 16.41 -5.07
C SER A 149 18.14 15.38 -3.96
N GLU A 150 19.21 15.08 -3.24
CA GLU A 150 19.11 14.41 -1.94
C GLU A 150 18.20 15.22 -0.99
N TYR A 151 17.56 14.50 -0.07
CA TYR A 151 16.76 15.09 1.00
C TYR A 151 17.20 14.52 2.36
N ILE A 152 17.44 15.42 3.30
CA ILE A 152 17.92 15.10 4.64
C ILE A 152 17.04 15.85 5.63
N GLU A 153 16.39 15.12 6.53
CA GLU A 153 15.44 15.68 7.48
C GLU A 153 15.59 15.02 8.84
N TYR A 154 15.49 15.80 9.92
CA TYR A 154 15.47 15.20 11.25
C TYR A 154 14.08 14.67 11.56
N ILE A 155 14.01 13.40 11.94
CA ILE A 155 12.78 12.72 12.34
C ILE A 155 12.98 12.10 13.73
N GLU A 156 11.89 11.68 14.38
CA GLU A 156 11.92 11.16 15.77
C GLU A 156 12.90 10.01 16.01
N ILE A 157 13.37 9.37 14.94
CA ILE A 157 14.17 8.13 14.97
C ILE A 157 15.65 8.39 14.61
N GLY A 158 15.98 9.62 14.21
CA GLY A 158 17.29 10.05 13.72
C GLY A 158 17.15 10.98 12.52
N THR A 159 18.23 11.18 11.78
CA THR A 159 18.20 11.95 10.53
C THR A 159 17.86 11.02 9.38
N ALA A 160 16.69 11.19 8.78
CA ALA A 160 16.32 10.53 7.53
C ALA A 160 17.17 11.09 6.38
N MET A 161 17.58 10.21 5.49
CA MET A 161 18.38 10.53 4.30
C MET A 161 17.77 9.78 3.11
N TYR A 162 17.41 10.55 2.08
CA TYR A 162 16.80 10.05 0.86
C TYR A 162 17.69 10.41 -0.33
N GLU A 163 18.06 9.39 -1.10
CA GLU A 163 18.75 9.54 -2.37
C GLU A 163 17.78 10.11 -3.43
N PRO A 164 18.26 10.74 -4.52
CA PRO A 164 17.38 11.34 -5.53
C PRO A 164 16.44 10.35 -6.21
N HIS A 165 16.72 9.05 -6.16
CA HIS A 165 15.83 7.97 -6.57
C HIS A 165 15.70 6.97 -5.42
N PHE A 166 14.49 6.85 -4.89
CA PHE A 166 14.19 5.99 -3.75
C PHE A 166 12.80 5.38 -3.90
N GLY A 167 12.48 4.39 -3.05
CA GLY A 167 11.17 3.75 -3.10
C GLY A 167 11.20 2.35 -2.52
N PHE A 168 10.36 1.48 -3.08
CA PHE A 168 10.16 0.12 -2.56
C PHE A 168 10.11 -0.88 -3.71
N ASN A 169 10.90 -1.94 -3.60
CA ASN A 169 10.92 -3.01 -4.60
C ASN A 169 9.66 -3.87 -4.54
N LYS A 170 9.00 -3.93 -3.38
CA LYS A 170 7.81 -4.75 -3.17
C LYS A 170 6.76 -4.03 -2.34
N MET A 171 5.52 -4.06 -2.80
CA MET A 171 4.36 -3.63 -2.04
C MET A 171 3.32 -4.75 -1.96
N GLU A 172 2.71 -4.87 -0.78
CA GLU A 172 1.57 -5.73 -0.46
C GLU A 172 0.54 -4.85 0.27
N PRO A 173 -0.73 -5.29 0.43
CA PRO A 173 -1.71 -4.53 1.19
C PRO A 173 -1.15 -4.01 2.51
N ASN A 174 -1.13 -2.68 2.65
CA ASN A 174 -0.64 -1.95 3.83
C ASN A 174 0.87 -2.06 4.10
N LEU A 175 1.65 -2.66 3.20
CA LEU A 175 3.06 -2.97 3.44
C LEU A 175 3.94 -2.54 2.28
N PHE A 176 4.83 -1.59 2.55
CA PHE A 176 5.90 -1.14 1.67
C PHE A 176 7.18 -1.79 2.13
N SER A 177 7.80 -2.65 1.32
CA SER A 177 8.95 -3.46 1.75
C SER A 177 10.09 -3.46 0.74
N GLN A 178 11.27 -3.89 1.19
CA GLN A 178 12.49 -3.84 0.38
C GLN A 178 12.76 -2.41 -0.10
N ALA A 179 12.77 -1.50 0.87
CA ALA A 179 13.11 -0.10 0.64
C ALA A 179 14.52 0.05 0.04
N PHE A 180 14.66 1.00 -0.88
CA PHE A 180 15.94 1.41 -1.46
C PHE A 180 16.07 2.93 -1.46
N GLY A 181 17.31 3.43 -1.53
CA GLY A 181 17.59 4.86 -1.54
C GLY A 181 17.22 5.60 -0.23
N MET A 182 16.91 4.87 0.85
CA MET A 182 16.42 5.43 2.12
C MET A 182 17.25 4.94 3.31
N ARG A 183 17.77 5.87 4.11
CA ARG A 183 18.56 5.57 5.31
C ARG A 183 18.15 6.44 6.49
N VAL A 184 18.44 5.97 7.69
CA VAL A 184 18.39 6.74 8.93
C VAL A 184 19.78 6.78 9.53
N LYS A 185 20.27 7.99 9.79
CA LYS A 185 21.50 8.25 10.55
C LYS A 185 21.13 8.51 12.01
N LYS A 186 21.71 7.74 12.92
CA LYS A 186 21.66 8.00 14.36
C LYS A 186 23.07 7.94 14.91
N TRP A 187 23.54 9.03 15.51
CA TRP A 187 24.94 9.21 15.90
C TRP A 187 25.88 9.02 14.69
N ALA A 188 26.90 8.17 14.81
CA ALA A 188 27.82 7.83 13.73
C ALA A 188 27.32 6.70 12.79
N SER A 189 26.19 6.06 13.09
CA SER A 189 25.71 4.88 12.34
C SER A 189 24.63 5.26 11.34
N LYS A 190 24.82 4.87 10.07
CA LYS A 190 23.78 4.89 9.03
C LYS A 190 23.19 3.49 8.89
N LYS A 191 21.87 3.38 8.86
CA LYS A 191 21.13 2.14 8.66
C LYS A 191 20.07 2.33 7.59
N ASP A 192 19.87 1.32 6.76
CA ASP A 192 18.83 1.36 5.73
C ASP A 192 17.45 1.23 6.37
N ILE A 193 16.47 1.95 5.81
CA ILE A 193 15.05 1.66 6.06
C ILE A 193 14.75 0.34 5.35
N GLU A 194 14.01 -0.57 6.00
CA GLU A 194 13.68 -1.88 5.41
C GLU A 194 12.25 -1.91 4.86
N LYS A 195 11.30 -1.38 5.64
CA LYS A 195 9.87 -1.40 5.32
C LYS A 195 9.09 -0.35 6.10
N ILE A 196 7.93 0.02 5.56
CA ILE A 196 6.88 0.82 6.20
C ILE A 196 5.60 -0.01 6.20
N HIS A 197 4.98 -0.18 7.37
CA HIS A 197 3.72 -0.93 7.52
C HIS A 197 2.62 0.00 8.04
N LEU A 198 1.55 0.17 7.26
CA LEU A 198 0.35 0.94 7.60
C LEU A 198 -0.60 0.08 8.42
N TYR A 199 -0.55 0.16 9.75
CA TYR A 199 -1.28 -0.81 10.59
C TYR A 199 -2.64 -0.30 11.09
N ASP A 200 -2.95 0.97 10.85
CA ASP A 200 -4.20 1.64 11.25
C ASP A 200 -4.33 2.95 10.45
N ARG A 201 -5.50 3.59 10.46
CA ARG A 201 -5.76 4.82 9.71
C ARG A 201 -4.81 5.92 10.17
N GLY A 202 -4.03 6.45 9.23
CA GLY A 202 -3.04 7.47 9.52
C GLY A 202 -1.97 7.01 10.53
N LYS A 203 -1.68 5.71 10.64
CA LYS A 203 -0.57 5.22 11.47
C LYS A 203 0.33 4.28 10.71
N ALA A 204 1.64 4.47 10.87
CA ALA A 204 2.64 3.60 10.27
C ALA A 204 3.76 3.21 11.21
N ALA A 205 4.27 1.99 11.01
CA ALA A 205 5.46 1.48 11.64
C ALA A 205 6.60 1.51 10.62
N ILE A 206 7.66 2.26 10.91
CA ILE A 206 8.89 2.30 10.11
C ILE A 206 9.90 1.34 10.73
N PHE A 207 10.42 0.44 9.91
CA PHE A 207 11.41 -0.55 10.29
C PHE A 207 12.76 -0.17 9.70
N VAL A 208 13.78 -0.13 10.56
CA VAL A 208 15.15 0.22 10.20
C VAL A 208 16.04 -0.97 10.49
N LYS A 209 16.93 -1.29 9.56
CA LYS A 209 17.81 -2.46 9.65
C LYS A 209 18.62 -2.44 10.93
N LYS A 210 18.61 -3.56 11.66
CA LYS A 210 19.32 -3.77 12.94
C LYS A 210 18.81 -2.89 14.10
N PHE A 211 17.65 -2.22 13.99
CA PHE A 211 17.01 -1.60 15.14
C PHE A 211 16.08 -2.61 15.82
N PHE A 212 16.14 -2.70 17.15
CA PHE A 212 15.38 -3.69 17.93
C PHE A 212 13.86 -3.49 17.87
N LYS A 213 13.39 -2.26 17.67
CA LYS A 213 11.97 -1.92 17.59
C LYS A 213 11.70 -1.02 16.39
N SER A 214 10.57 -1.27 15.72
CA SER A 214 9.98 -0.33 14.78
C SER A 214 9.61 0.97 15.49
N LYS A 215 9.39 2.00 14.69
CA LYS A 215 8.99 3.31 15.17
C LYS A 215 7.62 3.64 14.61
N HIS A 216 6.69 3.85 15.52
CA HIS A 216 5.28 4.07 15.24
C HIS A 216 5.00 5.56 15.13
N TRP A 217 4.42 5.99 14.01
CA TRP A 217 4.10 7.37 13.72
C TRP A 217 2.63 7.55 13.42
N TYR A 218 2.11 8.69 13.85
CA TYR A 218 0.90 9.26 13.28
C TYR A 218 1.29 9.97 11.97
N ILE A 219 0.76 9.46 10.86
CA ILE A 219 0.85 10.09 9.56
C ILE A 219 -0.40 10.95 9.40
N TRP A 220 -0.18 12.25 9.23
CA TRP A 220 -1.29 13.18 9.02
C TRP A 220 -2.05 12.85 7.75
N LEU A 221 -3.38 12.88 7.87
CA LEU A 221 -4.31 12.69 6.78
C LEU A 221 -4.27 13.91 5.86
N ILE A 222 -4.60 13.71 4.59
CA ILE A 222 -4.77 14.82 3.66
C ILE A 222 -6.02 15.60 4.07
N LYS A 223 -5.95 16.94 4.06
CA LYS A 223 -7.09 17.82 4.35
C LYS A 223 -7.25 18.88 3.28
N ARG A 224 -8.48 19.31 3.07
CA ARG A 224 -8.78 20.54 2.31
C ARG A 224 -8.41 21.76 3.17
N LYS A 225 -7.90 22.81 2.53
CA LYS A 225 -7.64 24.12 3.16
C LYS A 225 -8.80 25.07 2.96
#